data_AF-A0A1H6K474-F1
#
_entry.id   AF-A0A1H6K474-F1
#
_cell.length_a   1.000
_cell.length_b   1.000
_cell.length_c   1.000
_cell.angle_alpha   90.00
_cell.angle_beta   90.00
_cell.angle_gamma   90.00
#
_symmetry.space_group_name_H-M   'P 1'
#
loop_
_entity.id
_entity.type
_entity.pdbx_description
1 polymer ?
#
loop_
_entity_poly.entity_id
_entity_poly.type
_entity_poly.pdbx_seq_one_letter_code
_entity_poly.pdbx_strand_id
1 'polypeptide(L)'
;MSHAFNFLGGEELSQIGATWFVSYAYHEFMTFEHMNWKKVKTFPSRIEKFNNSKKYHLYWLFKVCDMDTEKLKTNKIELAPDKTKAMAKELLEKLLLEQING
;
A
#
# COMPACT_ATOMS: atom_id res chain seq x y z
N MET A 1 11.34 -12.95 14.08
CA MET A 1 11.36 -11.54 14.53
C MET A 1 10.73 -10.72 13.42
N SER A 2 9.55 -10.13 13.65
CA SER A 2 8.85 -9.34 12.63
C SER A 2 9.57 -8.01 12.47
N HIS A 3 10.05 -7.69 11.26
CA HIS A 3 10.60 -6.37 10.95
C HIS A 3 9.43 -5.39 10.75
N ALA A 4 8.81 -4.96 11.86
CA ALA A 4 7.81 -3.91 11.82
C ALA A 4 8.44 -2.59 11.33
N PHE A 5 7.66 -1.77 10.64
CA PHE A 5 8.10 -0.42 10.34
C PHE A 5 8.07 0.44 11.63
N ASN A 6 9.09 1.28 11.83
CA ASN A 6 9.19 2.15 13.01
C ASN A 6 8.33 3.41 12.88
N PHE A 7 7.03 3.24 12.64
CA PHE A 7 6.04 4.31 12.57
C PHE A 7 4.63 3.81 12.90
N LEU A 8 3.67 4.72 13.08
CA LEU A 8 2.29 4.39 13.43
C LEU A 8 1.63 3.46 12.40
N GLY A 9 1.07 2.35 12.87
CA GLY A 9 0.51 1.30 12.00
C GLY A 9 1.57 0.46 11.27
N GLY A 10 2.84 0.60 11.62
CA GLY A 10 3.95 -0.06 10.92
C GLY A 10 3.97 -1.58 11.09
N GLU A 11 3.35 -2.11 12.14
CA GLU A 11 3.19 -3.55 12.32
C GLU A 11 2.11 -4.11 11.37
N GLU A 12 0.98 -3.44 11.25
CA GLU A 12 -0.09 -3.84 10.33
C GLU A 12 0.38 -3.75 8.88
N LEU A 13 1.09 -2.67 8.52
CA LEU A 13 1.66 -2.54 7.18
C LEU A 13 2.70 -3.60 6.87
N SER A 14 3.52 -4.03 7.84
CA SER A 14 4.50 -5.10 7.60
C SER A 14 3.82 -6.46 7.37
N GLN A 15 2.70 -6.71 8.05
CA GLN A 15 1.89 -7.92 7.85
C GLN A 15 1.14 -7.94 6.51
N ILE A 16 0.70 -6.77 6.02
CA ILE A 16 0.05 -6.63 4.71
C ILE A 16 1.10 -6.64 3.58
N GLY A 17 2.22 -5.96 3.80
CA GLY A 17 3.27 -5.66 2.83
C GLY A 17 3.01 -4.34 2.09
N ALA A 18 3.97 -3.40 2.16
CA ALA A 18 3.85 -2.05 1.59
C ALA A 18 3.45 -2.03 0.09
N THR A 19 4.14 -2.81 -0.74
CA THR A 19 3.82 -2.89 -2.17
C THR A 19 2.46 -3.54 -2.44
N TRP A 20 2.06 -4.52 -1.63
CA TRP A 20 0.73 -5.12 -1.74
C TRP A 20 -0.35 -4.12 -1.36
N PHE A 21 -0.14 -3.38 -0.27
CA PHE A 21 -1.04 -2.31 0.18
C PHE A 21 -1.28 -1.29 -0.93
N VAL A 22 -0.22 -0.76 -1.56
CA VAL A 22 -0.37 0.20 -2.66
C VAL A 22 -1.09 -0.41 -3.86
N SER A 23 -0.72 -1.64 -4.24
CA SER A 23 -1.37 -2.35 -5.34
C SER A 23 -2.88 -2.50 -5.12
N TYR A 24 -3.30 -2.91 -3.93
CA TYR A 24 -4.73 -3.06 -3.63
C TYR A 24 -5.44 -1.71 -3.49
N ALA A 25 -4.84 -0.72 -2.84
CA ALA A 25 -5.42 0.63 -2.77
C ALA A 25 -5.64 1.24 -4.16
N TYR A 26 -4.71 1.02 -5.09
CA TYR A 26 -4.83 1.52 -6.45
C TYR A 26 -5.96 0.82 -7.23
N HIS A 27 -6.17 -0.48 -6.97
CA HIS A 27 -7.33 -1.19 -7.50
C HIS A 27 -8.65 -0.58 -7.03
N GLU A 28 -8.76 -0.30 -5.72
CA GLU A 28 -9.99 0.20 -5.10
C GLU A 28 -10.32 1.65 -5.48
N PHE A 29 -9.30 2.52 -5.56
CA PHE A 29 -9.52 3.96 -5.70
C PHE A 29 -9.21 4.53 -7.09
N MET A 30 -8.45 3.82 -7.93
CA MET A 30 -8.02 4.34 -9.24
C MET A 30 -8.58 3.54 -10.41
N THR A 31 -8.31 2.23 -10.47
CA THR A 31 -8.75 1.38 -11.59
C THR A 31 -8.83 -0.09 -11.22
N PHE A 32 -9.97 -0.71 -11.53
CA PHE A 32 -10.21 -2.15 -11.30
C PHE A 32 -9.33 -3.07 -12.15
N GLU A 33 -8.68 -2.56 -13.19
CA GLU A 33 -7.77 -3.35 -14.05
C GLU A 33 -6.45 -3.70 -13.34
N HIS A 34 -6.08 -2.95 -12.31
CA HIS A 34 -4.86 -3.22 -11.56
C HIS A 34 -5.05 -4.45 -10.64
N MET A 35 -4.41 -5.57 -10.98
CA MET A 35 -4.65 -6.87 -10.34
C MET A 35 -3.41 -7.55 -9.76
N ASN A 36 -2.25 -6.89 -9.71
CA ASN A 36 -1.01 -7.47 -9.15
C ASN A 36 -1.19 -8.01 -7.73
N TRP A 37 -1.99 -7.35 -6.90
CA TRP A 37 -2.31 -7.77 -5.53
C TRP A 37 -2.89 -9.19 -5.43
N LYS A 38 -3.54 -9.71 -6.49
CA LYS A 38 -4.07 -11.09 -6.52
C LYS A 38 -3.01 -12.16 -6.72
N LYS A 39 -1.77 -11.83 -7.07
CA LYS A 39 -0.70 -12.82 -7.33
C LYS A 39 -0.30 -13.64 -6.10
N VAL A 40 -0.64 -13.20 -4.89
CA VAL A 40 -0.36 -13.93 -3.64
C VAL A 40 -1.59 -14.63 -3.11
N LYS A 41 -1.48 -15.92 -2.73
CA LYS A 41 -2.60 -16.71 -2.18
C LYS A 41 -3.19 -16.14 -0.87
N THR A 42 -2.44 -15.30 -0.16
CA THR A 42 -2.87 -14.65 1.08
C THR A 42 -3.67 -13.37 0.84
N PHE A 43 -4.03 -13.04 -0.40
CA PHE A 43 -4.80 -11.83 -0.68
C PHE A 43 -6.10 -11.68 0.15
N PRO A 44 -6.89 -12.72 0.47
CA PRO A 44 -8.13 -12.53 1.23
C PRO A 44 -7.88 -11.94 2.63
N SER A 45 -6.94 -12.50 3.38
CA SER A 45 -6.62 -11.99 4.73
C SER A 45 -5.94 -10.63 4.71
N ARG A 46 -5.25 -10.28 3.61
CA ARG A 46 -4.69 -8.94 3.42
C ARG A 46 -5.77 -7.90 3.14
N ILE A 47 -6.85 -8.25 2.43
CA ILE A 47 -8.02 -7.38 2.24
C ILE A 47 -8.70 -7.09 3.58
N GLU A 48 -8.89 -8.10 4.42
CA GLU A 48 -9.46 -7.91 5.76
C GLU A 48 -8.62 -6.93 6.59
N LYS A 49 -7.29 -7.11 6.62
CA LYS A 49 -6.37 -6.19 7.31
C LYS A 49 -6.37 -4.81 6.70
N PHE A 50 -6.44 -4.69 5.37
CA PHE A 50 -6.58 -3.41 4.68
C PHE A 50 -7.83 -2.66 5.16
N ASN A 51 -8.98 -3.33 5.18
CA ASN A 51 -10.24 -2.72 5.62
C ASN A 51 -10.22 -2.29 7.09
N ASN A 52 -9.57 -3.07 7.95
CA ASN A 52 -9.45 -2.77 9.38
C ASN A 52 -8.40 -1.68 9.70
N SER A 53 -7.57 -1.30 8.73
CA SER A 53 -6.47 -0.34 8.89
C SER A 53 -6.69 0.99 8.18
N LYS A 54 -7.91 1.29 7.71
CA LYS A 54 -8.25 2.51 6.96
C LYS A 54 -7.72 3.82 7.59
N LYS A 55 -7.75 3.91 8.93
CA LYS A 55 -7.20 5.04 9.70
C LYS A 55 -5.72 5.35 9.43
N TYR A 56 -4.95 4.41 8.87
CA TYR A 56 -3.52 4.56 8.60
C TYR A 56 -3.19 4.75 7.12
N HIS A 57 -4.13 4.57 6.19
CA HIS A 57 -3.82 4.45 4.76
C HIS A 57 -3.12 5.68 4.18
N LEU A 58 -3.62 6.89 4.46
CA LEU A 58 -2.98 8.13 3.99
C LEU A 58 -1.55 8.27 4.51
N TYR A 59 -1.35 7.99 5.80
CA TYR A 59 -0.02 8.04 6.40
C TYR A 59 0.91 6.99 5.80
N TRP A 60 0.42 5.79 5.51
CA TRP A 60 1.21 4.75 4.85
C TRP A 60 1.57 5.14 3.42
N LEU A 61 0.67 5.73 2.64
CA LEU A 61 0.99 6.22 1.30
C LEU A 61 2.13 7.23 1.34
N PHE A 62 2.06 8.20 2.25
CA PHE A 62 3.15 9.14 2.51
C PHE A 62 4.46 8.43 2.85
N LYS A 63 4.45 7.45 3.76
CA LYS A 63 5.65 6.68 4.12
C LYS A 63 6.19 5.80 3.00
N VAL A 64 5.34 5.31 2.09
CA VAL A 64 5.79 4.49 0.96
C VAL A 64 6.52 5.33 -0.09
N CYS A 65 6.11 6.59 -0.31
CA CYS A 65 6.85 7.53 -1.17
C CYS A 65 8.34 7.64 -0.74
N ASP A 66 8.58 7.71 0.57
CA ASP A 66 9.92 7.86 1.16
C ASP A 66 10.65 6.52 1.41
N MET A 67 10.00 5.38 1.19
CA MET A 67 10.55 4.07 1.56
C MET A 67 11.72 3.66 0.65
N ASP A 68 12.72 2.97 1.19
CA ASP A 68 13.83 2.42 0.40
C ASP A 68 13.32 1.43 -0.67
N THR A 69 13.81 1.56 -1.91
CA THR A 69 13.45 0.69 -3.03
C THR A 69 13.84 -0.77 -2.79
N GLU A 70 14.93 -1.03 -2.08
CA GLU A 70 15.37 -2.39 -1.75
C GLU A 70 14.36 -3.08 -0.83
N LYS A 71 13.72 -2.33 0.08
CA LYS A 71 12.64 -2.87 0.92
C LYS A 71 11.41 -3.22 0.07
N LEU A 72 11.03 -2.35 -0.86
CA LEU A 72 9.88 -2.56 -1.75
C LEU A 72 10.10 -3.73 -2.72
N LYS A 73 11.34 -3.99 -3.12
CA LYS A 73 11.71 -5.07 -4.06
C LYS A 73 11.46 -6.46 -3.50
N THR A 74 11.35 -6.61 -2.18
CA THR A 74 11.07 -7.90 -1.51
C THR A 74 9.63 -8.41 -1.70
N ASN A 75 8.79 -7.68 -2.44
CA ASN A 75 7.40 -8.05 -2.67
C ASN A 75 7.24 -9.31 -3.54
N LYS A 76 6.14 -10.02 -3.33
CA LYS A 76 5.79 -11.26 -4.06
C LYS A 76 4.77 -11.05 -5.18
N ILE A 77 4.53 -9.81 -5.59
CA ILE A 77 3.55 -9.45 -6.63
C ILE A 77 4.21 -8.88 -7.89
N GLU A 78 5.55 -8.95 -7.95
CA GLU A 78 6.38 -8.56 -9.09
C GLU A 78 6.09 -7.11 -9.54
N LEU A 79 5.74 -6.24 -8.59
CA LEU A 79 5.56 -4.83 -8.87
C LEU A 79 6.88 -4.11 -8.58
N ALA A 80 7.39 -3.37 -9.56
CA ALA A 80 8.64 -2.64 -9.41
C ALA A 80 8.56 -1.59 -8.28
N PRO A 81 9.64 -1.35 -7.52
CA PRO A 81 9.69 -0.32 -6.49
C PRO A 81 9.30 1.07 -6.99
N ASP A 82 9.82 1.50 -8.14
CA ASP A 82 9.53 2.83 -8.71
C ASP A 82 8.05 2.98 -9.07
N LYS A 83 7.46 1.92 -9.66
CA LYS A 83 6.03 1.88 -9.96
C LYS A 83 5.18 1.91 -8.69
N THR A 84 5.63 1.21 -7.63
CA THR A 84 4.98 1.25 -6.32
C THR A 84 4.96 2.68 -5.76
N LYS A 85 6.08 3.40 -5.82
CA LYS A 85 6.16 4.78 -5.33
C LYS A 85 5.32 5.74 -6.17
N ALA A 86 5.35 5.62 -7.49
CA ALA A 86 4.53 6.43 -8.39
C ALA A 86 3.04 6.27 -8.08
N MET A 87 2.58 5.02 -7.96
CA MET A 87 1.19 4.71 -7.59
C MET A 87 0.81 5.24 -6.20
N ALA A 88 1.73 5.14 -5.23
CA ALA A 88 1.49 5.67 -3.89
C ALA A 88 1.33 7.20 -3.89
N LYS A 89 2.15 7.90 -4.68
CA LYS A 89 2.07 9.35 -4.84
C LYS A 89 0.75 9.78 -5.48
N GLU A 90 0.36 9.14 -6.57
CA GLU A 90 -0.90 9.43 -7.27
C GLU A 90 -2.13 9.20 -6.37
N LEU A 91 -2.15 8.09 -5.63
CA LEU A 91 -3.18 7.81 -4.63
C LEU A 91 -3.22 8.88 -3.53
N LEU A 92 -2.06 9.27 -3.01
CA LEU A 92 -1.96 10.28 -1.96
C LEU A 92 -2.53 11.63 -2.42
N GLU A 93 -2.15 12.06 -3.62
CA GLU A 93 -2.65 13.31 -4.23
C GLU A 93 -4.18 13.26 -4.40
N LYS A 94 -4.71 12.18 -4.97
CA LYS A 94 -6.16 12.01 -5.14
C LYS A 94 -6.92 12.06 -3.81
N LEU A 95 -6.50 11.28 -2.82
CA LEU A 95 -7.21 11.17 -1.55
C LEU A 95 -7.13 12.47 -0.72
N LEU A 96 -6.02 13.21 -0.81
CA LEU A 96 -5.91 14.54 -0.19
C LEU A 96 -6.84 15.56 -0.87
N LEU A 97 -6.95 15.55 -2.19
CA LEU A 97 -7.89 16.41 -2.91
C LEU A 97 -9.35 16.09 -2.55
N GLU A 98 -9.70 14.82 -2.38
CA GLU A 98 -11.04 14.41 -1.96
C GLU A 98 -11.37 14.88 -0.53
N GLN A 99 -10.39 14.93 0.38
CA GLN A 99 -10.59 15.45 1.74
C GLN A 99 -10.75 16.97 1.81
N ILE A 100 -10.23 17.72 0.85
CA ILE A 100 -10.38 19.18 0.79
C ILE A 100 -11.76 19.55 0.24
N ASN A 101 -12.32 18.71 -0.65
CA ASN A 101 -13.55 19.00 -1.38
C ASN A 101 -14.82 18.37 -0.77
N GLY A 102 -14.68 17.55 0.29
CA GLY A 102 -15.78 16.89 1.00
C GLY A 102 -16.00 17.47 2.38
#